data_AF-A0A7G8IQG5-F1
#
_entry.id   AF-A0A7G8IQG5-F1
#
_cell.length_a   1.000
_cell.length_b   1.000
_cell.length_c   1.000
_cell.angle_alpha   90.00
_cell.angle_beta   90.00
_cell.angle_gamma   90.00
#
_symmetry.space_group_name_H-M   'P 1'
#
loop_
_entity.id
_entity.type
_entity.pdbx_description
1 polymer ?
#
loop_
_entity_poly.entity_id
_entity_poly.type
_entity_poly.pdbx_seq_one_letter_code
_entity_poly.pdbx_strand_id
1 'polypeptide(L)' 'MAMCHEVIESSGLEHQLGPDGTAIEGDWDAVFACVKACHVRLHAEGVQRLHASLRVNTRIDRVQSFRDKVESVRRLAP' A
#
# COMPACT_ATOMS: atom_id res chain seq x y z
N MET A 1 -5.38 11.20 -4.96
CA MET A 1 -5.60 9.74 -4.84
C MET A 1 -5.64 9.05 -6.19
N ALA A 2 -6.43 9.49 -7.18
CA ALA A 2 -6.49 8.86 -8.51
C ALA A 2 -5.10 8.61 -9.15
N MET A 3 -4.22 9.61 -9.18
CA MET A 3 -2.86 9.44 -9.74
C MET A 3 -1.99 8.44 -8.97
N CYS A 4 -2.12 8.36 -7.65
CA CYS A 4 -1.39 7.35 -6.87
C CYS A 4 -1.94 5.95 -7.16
N HIS A 5 -3.25 5.85 -7.39
CA HIS A 5 -3.89 4.58 -7.71
C HIS A 5 -3.38 4.02 -9.03
N GLU A 6 -3.25 4.84 -10.07
CA GLU A 6 -2.65 4.44 -11.36
C GLU A 6 -1.21 3.93 -11.20
N VAL A 7 -0.40 4.59 -10.37
CA VAL A 7 0.97 4.14 -10.05
C VAL A 7 0.95 2.79 -9.33
N ILE A 8 0.01 2.58 -8.40
CA ILE A 8 -0.11 1.33 -7.66
C ILE A 8 -0.61 0.20 -8.57
N GLU A 9 -1.62 0.45 -9.41
CA GLU A 9 -2.11 -0.55 -10.38
C GLU A 9 -1.01 -0.99 -11.36
N SER A 10 -0.21 -0.04 -11.85
CA SER A 10 0.89 -0.33 -12.77
C SER A 10 2.10 -1.00 -12.11
N SER A 11 2.20 -0.99 -10.77
CA SER A 11 3.31 -1.62 -10.05
C SER A 11 3.31 -3.16 -10.10
N GLY A 12 2.16 -3.77 -10.41
CA GLY A 12 1.98 -5.22 -10.35
C GLY A 12 2.00 -5.80 -8.93
N LEU A 13 2.08 -4.96 -7.89
CA LEU A 13 2.00 -5.38 -6.49
C LEU A 13 0.56 -5.75 -6.12
N GLU A 14 0.43 -6.73 -5.24
CA GLU A 14 -0.85 -7.06 -4.64
C GLU A 14 -1.32 -5.86 -3.80
N HIS A 15 -2.54 -5.38 -4.07
CA HIS A 15 -3.06 -4.20 -3.41
C HIS A 15 -4.58 -4.25 -3.24
N GLN A 16 -5.07 -3.46 -2.28
CA GLN A 16 -6.49 -3.31 -2.03
C GLN A 16 -6.81 -1.87 -1.62
N LEU A 17 -7.70 -1.22 -2.38
CA LEU A 17 -8.22 0.09 -2.04
C LEU A 17 -9.20 -0.01 -0.87
N GLY A 18 -9.00 0.81 0.15
CA GLY A 18 -9.92 1.01 1.27
C GLY A 18 -10.34 2.48 1.40
N PRO A 19 -11.19 2.80 2.39
CA PRO A 19 -11.72 4.16 2.56
C PRO A 19 -10.64 5.20 2.92
N ASP A 20 -9.63 4.82 3.70
CA ASP A 20 -8.60 5.73 4.23
C ASP A 20 -7.19 5.47 3.66
N GLY A 21 -7.10 4.76 2.54
CA GLY A 21 -5.83 4.47 1.89
C GLY A 21 -5.83 3.17 1.10
N THR A 22 -4.65 2.75 0.67
CA THR A 22 -4.44 1.54 -0.12
C THR A 22 -3.50 0.61 0.63
N ALA A 23 -3.93 -0.62 0.88
CA ALA A 23 -3.04 -1.68 1.32
C ALA A 23 -2.21 -2.14 0.11
N ILE A 24 -0.90 -2.32 0.31
CA ILE A 24 0.04 -2.80 -0.70
C ILE A 24 0.89 -3.88 -0.03
N GLU A 25 1.10 -4.99 -0.71
CA GLU A 25 1.89 -6.13 -0.25
C GLU A 25 2.92 -6.54 -1.29
N GLY A 26 4.10 -6.92 -0.82
CA GLY A 26 5.19 -7.38 -1.66
C GLY A 26 6.53 -7.28 -0.95
N ASP A 27 7.58 -7.40 -1.75
CA ASP A 27 8.95 -7.16 -1.30
C ASP A 27 9.13 -5.73 -0.78
N TRP A 28 10.00 -5.58 0.22
CA TRP A 28 10.27 -4.30 0.87
C TRP A 28 10.66 -3.22 -0.15
N ASP A 29 11.65 -3.50 -1.01
CA ASP A 29 12.16 -2.50 -1.93
C ASP A 29 11.12 -2.16 -3.01
N ALA A 30 10.37 -3.15 -3.48
CA ALA A 30 9.30 -2.94 -4.45
C ALA A 30 8.15 -2.06 -3.89
N VAL A 31 7.70 -2.32 -2.67
CA VAL A 31 6.63 -1.55 -2.02
C VAL A 31 7.06 -0.10 -1.82
N PHE A 32 8.25 0.15 -1.29
CA PHE A 32 8.71 1.53 -1.07
C PHE A 32 9.09 2.25 -2.36
N ALA A 33 9.53 1.53 -3.39
CA ALA A 33 9.68 2.09 -4.73
C ALA A 33 8.33 2.58 -5.29
N CYS A 34 7.25 1.82 -5.10
CA CYS A 34 5.91 2.23 -5.48
C CYS A 34 5.45 3.49 -4.72
N VAL A 35 5.65 3.55 -3.39
CA VAL A 35 5.33 4.74 -2.59
C VAL A 35 6.11 5.96 -3.08
N LYS A 36 7.42 5.80 -3.34
CA LYS A 36 8.25 6.89 -3.89
C LYS A 36 7.74 7.36 -5.25
N ALA A 37 7.36 6.44 -6.14
CA ALA A 37 6.83 6.77 -7.46
C ALA A 37 5.55 7.62 -7.36
N CYS A 38 4.65 7.32 -6.41
CA CYS A 38 3.49 8.16 -6.13
C CYS A 38 3.88 9.60 -5.77
N HIS A 39 4.87 9.78 -4.90
CA HIS A 39 5.33 11.11 -4.49
C HIS A 39 5.98 11.86 -5.66
N VAL A 40 6.85 11.20 -6.44
CA VAL A 40 7.50 11.79 -7.61
C VAL A 40 6.47 12.24 -8.64
N ARG A 41 5.47 11.40 -8.93
CA ARG A 41 4.38 11.73 -9.85
C ARG A 41 3.62 12.98 -9.41
N LEU A 42 3.24 13.05 -8.12
CA LEU A 42 2.52 14.20 -7.58
C LEU A 42 3.34 15.49 -7.56
N HIS A 43 4.64 15.40 -7.26
CA HIS A 43 5.54 16.56 -7.36
C HIS A 43 5.69 17.05 -8.80
N ALA A 44 5.75 16.14 -9.78
CA ALA A 44 5.80 16.49 -11.20
C ALA A 44 4.53 17.24 -11.67
N GLU A 45 3.40 17.01 -11.01
CA GLU A 45 2.12 17.70 -11.24
C GLU A 45 1.99 19.01 -10.43
N GLY A 46 3.09 19.48 -9.82
CA GLY A 46 3.15 20.78 -9.15
C GLY A 46 2.77 20.79 -7.67
N VAL A 47 2.47 19.63 -7.07
CA VAL A 47 2.20 19.57 -5.62
C VAL A 47 3.49 19.82 -4.85
N GLN A 48 3.59 20.92 -4.12
CA GLN A 48 4.84 21.33 -3.46
C GLN A 48 5.14 20.54 -2.19
N ARG A 49 4.12 20.14 -1.44
CA ARG A 49 4.26 19.40 -0.18
C ARG A 49 3.24 18.27 -0.12
N LEU A 50 3.74 17.08 0.19
CA LEU A 50 2.94 15.88 0.39
C LEU A 50 3.08 15.42 1.84
N HIS A 51 1.98 14.92 2.40
CA HIS A 51 1.98 14.19 3.66
C HIS A 51 1.45 12.79 3.38
N ALA A 52 2.18 11.77 3.81
CA ALA A 52 1.79 10.38 3.71
C ALA A 52 1.86 9.74 5.10
N SER A 53 0.84 8.96 5.45
CA SER A 53 0.84 8.12 6.64
C SER A 53 0.96 6.67 6.20
N LEU A 54 1.96 5.96 6.72
CA LEU A 54 2.22 4.56 6.37
C LEU A 54 2.23 3.72 7.64
N ARG A 55 1.52 2.58 7.59
CA ARG A 55 1.63 1.52 8.59
C ARG A 55 2.26 0.30 7.94
N VAL A 56 3.46 -0.06 8.37
CA VAL A 56 4.29 -1.09 7.74
C VAL A 56 4.48 -2.24 8.72
N ASN A 57 4.18 -3.46 8.28
CA ASN A 57 4.34 -4.66 9.08
C ASN A 57 5.23 -5.64 8.33
N THR A 58 6.29 -6.13 8.97
CA THR A 58 7.14 -7.23 8.47
C THR A 58 7.17 -8.35 9.50
N ARG A 59 7.42 -9.57 9.04
CA ARG A 59 7.56 -10.74 9.91
C ARG A 59 8.46 -11.78 9.25
N ILE A 60 9.14 -12.59 10.06
CA ILE A 60 10.09 -13.62 9.60
C ILE A 60 9.68 -15.04 9.98
N ASP A 61 8.60 -15.19 10.76
CA ASP A 61 8.15 -16.46 11.31
C ASP A 61 7.18 -17.22 10.39
N ARG A 62 6.45 -16.51 9.51
CA ARG A 62 5.58 -17.09 8.48
C ARG A 62 5.24 -16.09 7.39
N VAL A 63 4.87 -16.59 6.21
CA VAL A 63 4.23 -15.79 5.16
C VAL A 63 2.75 -15.62 5.52
N GLN A 64 2.23 -14.39 5.45
CA GLN A 64 0.82 -14.08 5.70
C GLN A 64 0.43 -12.86 4.88
N SER A 65 -0.65 -12.96 4.11
CA SER A 65 -1.16 -11.81 3.36
C SER A 65 -2.02 -10.88 4.23
N PHE A 66 -2.21 -9.63 3.81
CA PHE A 66 -3.17 -8.73 4.46
C PHE A 66 -4.61 -9.27 4.38
N ARG A 67 -4.95 -10.00 3.31
CA ARG A 67 -6.28 -10.63 3.16
C ARG A 67 -6.50 -11.70 4.22
N ASP A 68 -5.48 -12.52 4.51
CA ASP A 68 -5.53 -13.52 5.58
C ASP A 68 -5.76 -12.90 6.96
N LYS A 69 -5.25 -11.68 7.16
CA LYS A 69 -5.42 -10.94 8.41
C LYS A 69 -6.87 -10.48 8.61
N VAL A 70 -7.53 -10.01 7.55
CA VAL A 70 -8.96 -9.63 7.58
C VAL A 70 -9.81 -10.86 7.90
N GLU A 71 -9.55 -11.97 7.24
CA GLU A 71 -10.26 -13.23 7.48
C GLU A 71 -10.02 -13.78 8.90
N SER A 72 -8.82 -13.61 9.45
CA SER A 72 -8.55 -13.98 10.85
C SER A 72 -9.36 -13.16 11.85
N VAL A 73 -9.62 -11.88 11.58
CA VAL A 73 -10.47 -11.04 12.45
C VAL A 73 -11.94 -11.40 12.27
N ARG A 74 -12.40 -11.63 11.03
CA ARG A 74 -13.78 -12.06 10.76
C ARG A 74 -14.15 -13.36 11.46
N ARG A 75 -13.22 -14.31 11.55
CA ARG A 75 -13.43 -15.56 12.30
C ARG A 75 -13.52 -15.37 13.82
N LEU A 76 -13.08 -14.23 14.35
CA LEU A 76 -13.08 -13.89 15.78
C LEU A 76 -14.23 -12.94 16.16
N ALA A 77 -14.92 -12.36 15.19
CA ALA A 77 -16.09 -11.52 15.41
C ALA A 77 -17.37 -12.33 15.11
N PRO A 78 -18.29 -12.49 16.08
CA PRO A 78 -19.54 -13.22 15.89
C PRO A 78 -20.51 -12.55 14.89
#